data_AF-X0ZUF4-F1
#
_entry.id   AF-X0ZUF4-F1
#
_cell.length_a   1.000
_cell.length_b   1.000
_cell.length_c   1.000
_cell.angle_alpha   90.00
_cell.angle_beta   90.00
_cell.angle_gamma   90.00
#
_symmetry.space_group_name_H-M   'P 1'
#
loop_
_entity.id
_entity.type
_entity.pdbx_description
1 polymer ?
#
loop_
_entity_poly.entity_id
_entity_poly.type
_entity_poly.pdbx_seq_one_letter_code
_entity_poly.pdbx_strand_id
1 'polypeptide(L)'
;IRLDYYKVDEIEKIVRRSAKILNVEIDEKGSLEIAKRARGTPRVANRLLKRVRDYAIVKADGKINGGVALDGLELLDVDEEGLDNLLHLHQLIHIQLI
;
A
#
# COMPACT_ATOMS: atom_id res chain seq x y z
N ILE A 1 -14.87 20.48 -0.25
CA ILE A 1 -13.75 20.21 0.68
C ILE A 1 -12.54 19.92 -0.18
N ARG A 2 -11.50 20.75 -0.12
CA ARG A 2 -10.23 20.46 -0.82
C ARG A 2 -9.54 19.37 0.00
N LEU A 3 -9.58 18.13 -0.49
CA LEU A 3 -8.82 17.03 0.09
C LEU A 3 -7.36 17.31 -0.23
N ASP A 4 -6.64 17.94 0.69
CA ASP A 4 -5.19 17.99 0.58
C ASP A 4 -4.69 16.56 0.74
N TYR A 5 -4.27 15.98 -0.38
CA TYR A 5 -3.68 14.64 -0.39
C TYR A 5 -2.40 14.67 0.41
N TYR A 6 -2.22 13.64 1.25
CA TYR A 6 -0.95 13.46 1.94
C TYR A 6 0.16 13.28 0.91
N LYS A 7 1.30 13.91 1.17
CA LYS A 7 2.50 13.70 0.37
C LYS A 7 3.02 12.29 0.59
N VAL A 8 3.82 11.80 -0.36
CA VAL A 8 4.40 10.45 -0.31
C VAL A 8 5.22 10.25 0.97
N ASP A 9 5.95 11.25 1.44
CA ASP A 9 6.74 11.18 2.68
C ASP A 9 5.86 11.09 3.95
N GLU A 10 4.69 11.71 3.93
CA GLU A 10 3.72 11.60 5.02
C GLU A 10 3.07 10.21 5.03
N ILE A 11 2.75 9.67 3.85
CA ILE A 11 2.27 8.29 3.72
C ILE A 11 3.35 7.29 4.16
N GLU A 12 4.60 7.49 3.77
CA GLU A 12 5.71 6.60 4.16
C GLU A 12 5.84 6.52 5.68
N LYS A 13 5.76 7.67 6.38
CA LYS A 13 5.74 7.71 7.86
C LYS A 13 4.58 6.89 8.42
N ILE A 14 3.40 6.96 7.80
CA ILE A 14 2.23 6.16 8.20
C ILE A 14 2.50 4.67 7.99
N VAL A 15 3.03 4.28 6.82
CA VAL A 15 3.39 2.88 6.50
C VAL A 15 4.36 2.33 7.54
N ARG A 16 5.45 3.05 7.84
CA ARG A 16 6.45 2.62 8.83
C ARG A 16 5.85 2.50 10.24
N ARG A 17 4.96 3.42 10.64
CA ARG A 17 4.26 3.33 11.93
C ARG A 17 3.34 2.11 11.97
N SER A 18 2.58 1.87 10.92
CA SER A 18 1.69 0.72 10.82
C SER A 18 2.45 -0.60 10.79
N ALA A 19 3.62 -0.65 10.16
CA ALA A 19 4.47 -1.85 10.15
C ALA A 19 4.91 -2.25 11.56
N LYS A 20 5.26 -1.28 12.41
CA LYS A 20 5.53 -1.51 13.84
C LYS A 20 4.31 -2.07 14.58
N ILE A 21 3.11 -1.55 14.32
CA ILE A 21 1.87 -2.04 14.94
C ILE A 21 1.56 -3.48 14.49
N LEU A 22 1.85 -3.80 13.24
CA LEU A 22 1.65 -5.14 12.66
C LEU A 22 2.80 -6.11 12.95
N ASN A 23 3.82 -5.67 13.70
CA ASN A 23 5.03 -6.41 14.03
C ASN A 23 5.74 -7.02 12.80
N VAL A 24 5.89 -6.22 11.73
CA VAL A 24 6.60 -6.60 10.51
C VAL A 24 7.81 -5.70 10.30
N GLU A 25 8.96 -6.30 9.98
CA GLU A 25 10.16 -5.57 9.61
C GLU A 25 10.00 -5.01 8.19
N ILE A 26 10.26 -3.71 8.02
CA ILE A 26 10.20 -3.03 6.72
C ILE A 26 11.39 -2.08 6.58
N ASP A 27 12.05 -2.12 5.42
CA ASP A 27 13.11 -1.16 5.10
C ASP A 27 12.55 0.12 4.44
N GLU A 28 13.42 1.10 4.24
CA GLU A 28 13.06 2.36 3.62
C GLU A 28 12.46 2.17 2.22
N LYS A 29 13.09 1.34 1.39
CA LYS A 29 12.66 1.11 0.01
C LYS A 29 11.27 0.47 -0.04
N GLY A 30 11.01 -0.54 0.77
CA GLY A 30 9.71 -1.22 0.84
C GLY A 30 8.61 -0.29 1.33
N SER A 31 8.90 0.54 2.34
CA SER A 31 7.91 1.50 2.83
C SER A 31 7.58 2.59 1.79
N LEU A 32 8.58 3.03 1.03
CA LEU A 32 8.43 4.01 -0.03
C LEU A 32 7.62 3.48 -1.22
N GLU A 33 7.86 2.22 -1.64
CA GLU A 33 7.13 1.60 -2.74
C GLU A 33 5.63 1.43 -2.44
N ILE A 34 5.29 1.10 -1.19
CA ILE A 34 3.90 1.07 -0.73
C ILE A 34 3.31 2.49 -0.68
N ALA A 35 4.09 3.48 -0.24
CA ALA A 35 3.63 4.85 -0.09
C ALA A 35 3.29 5.52 -1.43
N LYS A 36 4.13 5.32 -2.45
CA LYS A 36 3.89 5.82 -3.82
C LYS A 36 2.55 5.34 -4.39
N ARG A 37 2.26 4.04 -4.24
CA ARG A 37 1.04 3.40 -4.77
C ARG A 37 -0.22 3.68 -3.94
N ALA A 38 -0.08 4.30 -2.77
CA ALA A 38 -1.23 4.66 -1.94
C ALA A 38 -1.96 5.93 -2.40
N ARG A 39 -1.41 6.68 -3.37
CA ARG A 39 -1.96 7.95 -3.89
C ARG A 39 -2.44 8.91 -2.81
N GLY A 40 -1.58 9.18 -1.83
CA GLY A 40 -1.88 10.11 -0.73
C GLY A 40 -3.04 9.68 0.18
N THR A 41 -3.44 8.40 0.16
CA THR A 41 -4.55 7.88 0.95
C THR A 41 -4.05 6.92 2.04
N PRO A 42 -4.01 7.34 3.33
CA PRO A 42 -3.53 6.51 4.44
C PRO A 42 -4.22 5.14 4.56
N ARG A 43 -5.52 5.09 4.24
CA ARG A 43 -6.30 3.84 4.28
C ARG A 43 -5.83 2.84 3.22
N VAL A 44 -5.48 3.32 2.02
CA VAL A 44 -4.94 2.48 0.93
C VAL A 44 -3.55 1.99 1.32
N ALA A 45 -2.68 2.88 1.84
CA ALA A 45 -1.35 2.50 2.30
C ALA A 45 -1.39 1.35 3.32
N ASN A 46 -2.28 1.44 4.32
CA ASN A 46 -2.45 0.40 5.33
C ASN A 46 -3.02 -0.91 4.75
N ARG A 47 -3.88 -0.84 3.72
CA ARG A 47 -4.39 -2.03 3.03
C ARG A 47 -3.27 -2.73 2.25
N LEU A 48 -2.49 -1.98 1.48
CA LEU A 48 -1.35 -2.50 0.72
C LEU A 48 -0.31 -3.12 1.64
N LEU A 49 0.05 -2.44 2.74
CA LEU A 49 0.98 -2.96 3.73
C LEU A 49 0.55 -4.32 4.31
N LYS A 50 -0.74 -4.49 4.62
CA LYS A 50 -1.26 -5.78 5.11
C LYS A 50 -1.06 -6.89 4.08
N ARG A 51 -1.40 -6.63 2.82
CA ARG A 51 -1.28 -7.62 1.74
C ARG A 51 0.19 -7.96 1.43
N VAL A 52 1.06 -6.94 1.37
CA VAL A 52 2.51 -7.13 1.17
C VAL A 52 3.13 -7.87 2.35
N ARG A 53 2.70 -7.61 3.59
CA ARG A 53 3.10 -8.39 4.76
C ARG A 53 2.69 -9.85 4.61
N ASP A 54 1.44 -10.12 4.24
CA ASP A 54 0.95 -11.49 4.10
C ASP A 54 1.76 -12.25 3.01
N TYR A 55 2.12 -11.56 1.93
CA TYR A 55 3.08 -12.07 0.93
C TYR A 55 4.45 -12.35 1.56
N ALA A 56 5.03 -11.39 2.29
CA ALA A 56 6.35 -11.52 2.90
C ALA A 56 6.43 -12.67 3.92
N ILE A 57 5.37 -12.90 4.69
CA ILE A 57 5.30 -14.03 5.64
C ILE A 57 5.37 -15.37 4.89
N VAL A 58 4.75 -15.47 3.72
CA VAL A 58 4.68 -16.73 2.96
C VAL A 58 5.91 -16.92 2.05
N LYS A 59 6.50 -15.84 1.56
CA LYS A 59 7.48 -15.86 0.46
C LYS A 59 8.83 -15.22 0.76
N ALA A 60 8.99 -14.46 1.84
CA ALA A 60 10.18 -13.64 2.08
C ALA A 60 10.51 -13.45 3.58
N ASP A 61 10.49 -14.54 4.35
CA ASP A 61 10.92 -14.58 5.77
C ASP A 61 10.30 -13.52 6.69
N GLY A 62 9.11 -13.02 6.34
CA GLY A 62 8.40 -12.00 7.12
C GLY A 62 9.04 -10.61 7.09
N LYS A 63 9.94 -10.32 6.12
CA LYS A 63 10.61 -9.03 5.99
C LYS A 63 10.24 -8.33 4.69
N ILE A 64 9.87 -7.06 4.77
CA ILE A 64 9.51 -6.25 3.61
C ILE A 64 10.69 -5.37 3.22
N ASN A 65 11.45 -5.80 2.21
CA ASN A 65 12.41 -4.92 1.53
C ASN A 65 11.82 -4.36 0.23
N GLY A 66 12.57 -3.50 -0.47
CA GLY A 66 12.13 -2.94 -1.75
C GLY A 66 11.68 -3.97 -2.79
N GLY A 67 12.40 -5.08 -2.95
CA GLY A 67 12.03 -6.15 -3.89
C GLY A 67 10.76 -6.88 -3.46
N VAL A 68 10.67 -7.26 -2.18
CA VAL A 68 9.48 -7.92 -1.61
C VAL A 68 8.23 -7.04 -1.73
N ALA A 69 8.39 -5.73 -1.55
CA ALA A 69 7.29 -4.80 -1.75
C ALA A 69 6.84 -4.76 -3.22
N LEU A 70 7.78 -4.71 -4.17
CA LEU A 70 7.47 -4.73 -5.60
C LEU A 70 6.76 -6.03 -6.00
N ASP A 71 7.36 -7.18 -5.71
CA ASP A 71 6.79 -8.50 -6.03
C ASP A 71 5.41 -8.67 -5.39
N GLY A 72 5.30 -8.24 -4.13
CA GLY A 72 4.08 -8.29 -3.36
C GLY A 72 3.02 -7.29 -3.81
N LEU A 73 3.35 -6.24 -4.57
CA LEU A 73 2.40 -5.29 -5.15
C LEU A 73 1.99 -5.71 -6.57
N GLU A 74 2.93 -6.25 -7.35
CA GLU A 74 2.69 -6.83 -8.68
C GLU A 74 1.72 -8.00 -8.59
N LEU A 75 1.88 -8.90 -7.62
CA LEU A 75 0.95 -10.01 -7.37
C LEU A 75 -0.49 -9.53 -7.08
N LEU A 76 -0.64 -8.29 -6.62
CA LEU A 76 -1.93 -7.70 -6.26
C LEU A 76 -2.57 -6.92 -7.43
N ASP A 77 -1.94 -6.97 -8.61
CA ASP A 77 -2.25 -6.14 -9.77
C ASP A 77 -2.31 -4.65 -9.41
N VAL A 78 -1.39 -4.19 -8.55
CA VAL A 78 -1.26 -2.78 -8.18
C VAL A 78 -0.17 -2.19 -9.06
N ASP A 79 -0.58 -1.40 -10.05
CA ASP A 79 0.39 -0.73 -10.93
C ASP A 79 1.17 0.38 -10.20
N GLU A 80 2.12 1.01 -10.90
CA GLU A 80 2.94 2.10 -10.34
C GLU A 80 2.11 3.34 -9.96
N GLU A 81 0.98 3.56 -10.65
CA GLU A 81 -0.01 4.60 -10.33
C GLU A 81 -0.94 4.18 -9.16
N GLY A 82 -0.77 2.97 -8.65
CA GLY A 82 -1.52 2.37 -7.54
C GLY A 82 -2.92 1.89 -7.91
N LEU A 83 -3.30 1.89 -9.20
CA LEU A 83 -4.58 1.37 -9.64
C LEU A 83 -4.58 -0.13 -9.37
N ASP A 84 -5.59 -0.60 -8.64
CA ASP A 84 -5.81 -2.01 -8.39
C ASP A 84 -7.22 -2.41 -8.85
N ASN A 85 -7.40 -3.67 -9.23
CA ASN A 85 -8.70 -4.21 -9.65
C ASN A 85 -9.77 -4.07 -8.54
N LEU A 86 -9.35 -3.92 -7.28
CA LEU A 86 -10.24 -3.73 -6.14
C LEU A 86 -10.86 -2.31 -6.10
N LEU A 87 -10.13 -1.29 -6.54
CA LEU A 87 -10.60 0.10 -6.60
C LEU A 87 -11.68 0.28 -7.67
N HIS A 88 -11.59 -0.46 -8.79
CA HIS A 88 -12.61 -0.42 -9.85
C HIS A 88 -14.00 -0.74 -9.30
N LEU A 89 -14.13 -1.73 -8.41
CA LEU A 89 -15.43 -2.08 -7.82
C LEU A 89 -15.98 -0.99 -6.89
N HIS A 90 -15.13 -0.33 -6.09
CA HIS A 90 -15.60 0.72 -5.17
C HIS A 90 -15.91 2.06 -5.88
N GLN A 91 -15.35 2.30 -7.08
CA GLN A 91 -15.75 3.43 -7.92
C GLN A 91 -17.05 3.16 -8.69
N LEU A 92 -17.26 1.93 -9.15
CA LEU A 92 -18.50 1.54 -9.84
C LEU A 92 -19.74 1.64 -8.94
N ILE A 93 -19.63 1.29 -7.65
CA ILE A 93 -20.76 1.40 -6.71
C ILE A 93 -21.18 2.86 -6.48
N HIS A 94 -20.26 3.83 -6.58
CA HIS A 94 -20.58 5.25 -6.44
C HIS A 94 -21.14 5.89 -7.73
N ILE A 95 -20.94 5.28 -8.90
CA ILE A 95 -21.42 5.79 -10.19
C ILE A 95 -22.84 5.29 -10.51
N GLN A 96 -23.28 4.15 -9.96
CA GLN A 96 -24.63 3.61 -10.21
C GLN A 96 -25.74 4.18 -9.29
N LEU A 97 -25.41 5.15 -8.43
CA LEU A 97 -26.36 5.70 -7.44
C LEU A 97 -26.52 7.24 -7.50
N ILE A 98 -26.18 7.84 -8.65
CA ILE A 98 -26.52 9.23 -9.01
C ILE A 98 -27.20 9.23 -10.38
#